data_AF-A0AAN8BPK8-F1
#
_entry.id   AF-A0AAN8BPK8-F1
#
_cell.length_a   1.000
_cell.length_b   1.000
_cell.length_c   1.000
_cell.angle_alpha   90.00
_cell.angle_beta   90.00
_cell.angle_gamma   90.00
#
_symmetry.space_group_name_H-M   'P 1'
#
loop_
_entity.id
_entity.type
_entity.pdbx_description
1 polymer ?
#
loop_
_entity_poly.entity_id
_entity_poly.type
_entity_poly.pdbx_seq_one_letter_code
_entity_poly.pdbx_strand_id
1 'polypeptide(L)'
;MRYGDSSNQLPGEKLVIGFTTRGTLNRLLDAGDITPQQVQRFQQAAVAFLVRAVEYAMKKLPMREPLIKHAMFLDVQQRAECGVEDALYFVDRFPELLPYNGPDERDKLGEEFLDYQSMDIAMPEDPATFDIENFWGNMASMRNKLVACLMAKCSSSVS
;
A
#
# COMPACT_ATOMS: atom_id res chain seq x y z
N MET A 1 -13.85 -2.72 -8.61
CA MET A 1 -14.25 -2.76 -7.18
C MET A 1 -15.68 -2.25 -7.06
N ARG A 2 -16.65 -3.07 -6.60
CA ARG A 2 -18.08 -2.70 -6.49
C ARG A 2 -18.43 -2.33 -5.04
N TYR A 3 -17.89 -1.22 -4.54
CA TYR A 3 -18.05 -0.78 -3.14
C TYR A 3 -19.50 -0.37 -2.78
N GLY A 4 -20.33 -0.03 -3.77
CA GLY A 4 -21.74 0.29 -3.58
C GLY A 4 -22.65 -0.95 -3.44
N ASP A 5 -22.13 -2.15 -3.68
CA ASP A 5 -22.87 -3.39 -3.57
C ASP A 5 -22.96 -3.83 -2.11
N SER A 6 -24.19 -4.04 -1.61
CA SER A 6 -24.45 -4.46 -0.24
C SER A 6 -23.79 -5.80 0.12
N SER A 7 -23.51 -6.66 -0.86
CA SER A 7 -22.77 -7.91 -0.63
C SER A 7 -21.29 -7.70 -0.28
N ASN A 8 -20.72 -6.54 -0.62
CA ASN A 8 -19.35 -6.14 -0.32
C ASN A 8 -19.27 -5.20 0.90
N GLN A 9 -20.37 -5.01 1.62
CA GLN A 9 -20.46 -4.10 2.76
C GLN A 9 -20.67 -4.89 4.05
N LEU A 10 -20.00 -4.46 5.12
CA LEU A 10 -20.33 -4.96 6.45
C LEU A 10 -21.75 -4.49 6.83
N PRO A 11 -22.53 -5.34 7.54
CA PRO A 11 -23.77 -4.90 8.17
C PRO A 11 -23.52 -3.66 9.04
N GLY A 12 -24.50 -2.74 9.08
CA GLY A 12 -24.37 -1.47 9.77
C GLY A 12 -24.03 -1.60 11.26
N GLU A 13 -24.52 -2.67 11.90
CA GLU A 13 -24.26 -3.03 13.29
C GLU A 13 -22.79 -3.41 13.53
N LYS A 14 -22.10 -3.92 12.50
CA LYS A 14 -20.70 -4.32 12.54
C LYS A 14 -19.74 -3.21 12.13
N LEU A 15 -20.25 -2.07 11.66
CA LEU A 15 -19.40 -0.93 11.30
C LEU A 15 -18.69 -0.35 12.51
N VAL A 16 -17.39 -0.07 12.37
CA VAL A 16 -16.60 0.63 13.38
C VAL A 16 -16.92 2.12 13.33
N ILE A 17 -17.87 2.54 14.17
CA ILE A 17 -18.31 3.94 14.32
C ILE A 17 -17.59 4.69 15.46
N GLY A 18 -16.57 4.06 16.04
CA GLY A 18 -15.86 4.53 17.22
C GLY A 18 -16.52 4.11 18.55
N PHE A 19 -15.70 3.94 19.58
CA PHE A 19 -16.14 3.46 20.90
C PHE A 19 -17.16 4.42 21.54
N THR A 20 -16.87 5.73 21.55
CA THR A 20 -17.73 6.77 22.13
C THR A 20 -19.10 6.83 21.46
N THR A 21 -19.13 6.81 20.12
CA THR A 21 -20.38 6.84 19.35
C THR A 21 -21.24 5.62 19.64
N ARG A 22 -20.63 4.43 19.65
CA ARG A 22 -21.34 3.18 19.94
C ARG A 22 -21.87 3.16 21.37
N GLY A 23 -21.05 3.58 22.35
CA GLY A 23 -21.48 3.68 23.74
C GLY A 23 -22.62 4.68 23.93
N THR A 24 -22.59 5.81 23.23
CA THR A 24 -23.67 6.81 23.28
C THR A 24 -24.96 6.27 22.66
N LEU A 25 -24.87 5.60 21.51
CA LEU A 25 -26.03 5.03 20.82
C LEU A 25 -26.73 3.97 21.69
N ASN A 26 -25.95 3.09 22.32
CA ASN A 26 -26.48 2.09 23.24
C ASN A 26 -27.12 2.74 24.48
N ARG A 27 -26.44 3.72 25.11
CA ARG A 27 -26.97 4.43 26.27
C ARG A 27 -28.32 5.11 25.99
N LEU A 28 -28.46 5.75 24.82
CA LEU A 28 -29.70 6.40 24.41
C LEU A 28 -30.82 5.39 24.13
N LEU A 29 -30.47 4.23 23.55
CA LEU A 29 -31.43 3.16 23.31
C LEU A 29 -31.93 2.55 24.63
N ASP A 30 -31.02 2.27 25.56
CA ASP A 30 -31.32 1.70 26.87
C ASP A 30 -32.15 2.66 27.73
N ALA A 31 -31.91 3.97 27.60
CA ALA A 31 -32.70 5.02 28.26
C ALA A 31 -34.09 5.23 27.63
N GLY A 32 -34.37 4.66 26.46
CA GLY A 32 -35.59 4.89 25.70
C GLY A 32 -35.66 6.24 24.99
N ASP A 33 -34.56 7.01 24.99
CA ASP A 33 -34.46 8.32 24.31
C ASP A 33 -34.48 8.15 22.78
N ILE A 34 -34.09 6.97 22.28
CA ILE A 34 -34.18 6.60 20.87
C ILE A 34 -34.77 5.20 20.71
N THR A 35 -35.37 4.96 19.55
CA THR A 35 -35.97 3.68 19.17
C THR A 35 -34.98 2.80 18.40
N PRO A 36 -35.20 1.46 18.35
CA PRO A 36 -34.43 0.57 17.47
C PRO A 36 -34.46 1.00 16.00
N GLN A 37 -35.57 1.58 15.53
CA GLN A 37 -35.68 2.10 14.17
C GLN A 37 -34.76 3.31 13.92
N GLN A 38 -34.57 4.18 14.92
CA GLN A 38 -33.61 5.28 14.84
C GLN A 38 -32.16 4.78 14.82
N VAL A 39 -31.85 3.73 15.59
CA VAL A 39 -30.54 3.04 15.55
C VAL A 39 -30.28 2.47 14.16
N GLN A 40 -31.27 1.80 13.56
CA GLN A 40 -31.16 1.26 12.21
C GLN A 40 -30.94 2.37 11.17
N ARG A 41 -31.68 3.49 11.27
CA ARG A 41 -31.48 4.66 10.37
C ARG A 41 -30.08 5.25 10.52
N PHE A 42 -29.57 5.36 11.74
CA PHE A 42 -28.21 5.83 11.99
C PHE A 42 -27.19 4.91 11.30
N GLN A 43 -27.32 3.60 11.44
CA GLN A 43 -26.44 2.62 10.82
C GLN A 43 -26.50 2.68 9.28
N GLN A 44 -27.69 2.81 8.70
CA GLN A 44 -27.87 3.01 7.25
C GLN A 44 -27.19 4.30 6.77
N ALA A 45 -27.31 5.39 7.54
CA ALA A 45 -26.64 6.65 7.23
C ALA A 45 -25.11 6.52 7.32
N ALA A 46 -24.58 5.76 8.28
CA ALA A 46 -23.15 5.48 8.40
C ALA A 46 -22.62 4.69 7.19
N VAL A 47 -23.35 3.66 6.74
CA VAL A 47 -23.01 2.93 5.50
C VAL A 47 -23.00 3.90 4.31
N ALA A 48 -24.05 4.70 4.14
CA ALA A 48 -24.16 5.64 3.02
C ALA A 48 -23.05 6.70 3.02
N PHE A 49 -22.66 7.19 4.20
CA PHE A 49 -21.53 8.10 4.36
C PHE A 49 -20.22 7.45 3.89
N LEU A 50 -19.93 6.22 4.32
CA LEU A 50 -18.72 5.50 3.93
C LEU A 50 -18.68 5.22 2.42
N VAL A 51 -19.81 4.82 1.82
CA VAL A 51 -19.93 4.65 0.36
C VAL A 51 -19.55 5.95 -0.35
N ARG A 52 -20.12 7.09 0.08
CA ARG A 52 -19.78 8.40 -0.52
C ARG A 52 -18.33 8.82 -0.28
N ALA A 53 -17.76 8.51 0.89
CA ALA A 53 -16.36 8.79 1.17
C ALA A 53 -15.44 8.01 0.23
N VAL A 54 -15.74 6.73 -0.02
CA VAL A 54 -15.03 5.90 -1.00
C VAL A 54 -15.23 6.41 -2.42
N GLU A 55 -16.45 6.78 -2.82
CA GLU A 55 -16.71 7.41 -4.13
C GLU A 55 -15.86 8.67 -4.33
N TYR A 56 -15.82 9.54 -3.31
CA TYR A 56 -15.03 10.75 -3.32
C TYR A 56 -13.53 10.43 -3.45
N ALA A 57 -13.04 9.51 -2.62
CA ALA A 57 -11.65 9.06 -2.68
C ALA A 57 -11.32 8.50 -4.06
N MET A 58 -12.13 7.60 -4.63
CA MET A 58 -11.89 7.03 -5.96
C MET A 58 -11.94 8.08 -7.08
N LYS A 59 -12.72 9.15 -6.92
CA LYS A 59 -12.80 10.25 -7.90
C LYS A 59 -11.61 11.21 -7.81
N LYS A 60 -11.03 11.38 -6.61
CA LYS A 60 -9.99 12.38 -6.33
C LYS A 60 -8.60 11.79 -6.26
N LEU A 61 -8.48 10.56 -5.79
CA LEU A 61 -7.26 9.79 -5.86
C LEU A 61 -7.03 9.44 -7.32
N PRO A 62 -5.78 9.54 -7.79
CA PRO A 62 -5.44 9.26 -9.17
C PRO A 62 -5.36 7.74 -9.40
N MET A 63 -6.44 7.01 -9.11
CA MET A 63 -6.53 5.54 -9.18
C MET A 63 -6.37 4.99 -10.60
N ARG A 64 -6.45 5.86 -11.61
CA ARG A 64 -6.24 5.55 -13.03
C ARG A 64 -4.93 6.12 -13.57
N GLU A 65 -4.11 6.71 -12.70
CA GLU A 65 -2.85 7.30 -13.12
C GLU A 65 -1.83 6.21 -13.42
N PRO A 66 -1.06 6.33 -14.51
CA PRO A 66 -0.13 5.28 -14.92
C PRO A 66 0.90 4.94 -13.83
N LEU A 67 1.12 5.83 -12.85
CA LEU A 67 1.90 5.57 -11.64
C LEU A 67 1.52 4.26 -10.95
N ILE A 68 0.24 4.02 -10.68
CA ILE A 68 -0.19 2.83 -9.94
C ILE A 68 -0.03 1.58 -10.80
N LYS A 69 -0.22 1.69 -12.11
CA LYS A 69 -0.04 0.59 -13.05
C LYS A 69 1.43 0.15 -13.11
N HIS A 70 2.36 1.10 -13.23
CA HIS A 70 3.79 0.81 -13.25
C HIS A 70 4.35 0.49 -11.86
N ALA A 71 3.61 0.75 -10.77
CA ALA A 71 4.04 0.42 -9.41
C ALA A 71 3.87 -1.05 -9.01
N MET A 72 3.32 -1.91 -9.88
CA MET A 72 2.96 -3.29 -9.51
C MET A 72 4.16 -4.10 -8.99
N PHE A 73 5.38 -3.82 -9.46
CA PHE A 73 6.59 -4.48 -8.97
C PHE A 73 6.92 -4.20 -7.49
N LEU A 74 6.30 -3.18 -6.87
CA LEU A 74 6.43 -2.93 -5.43
C LEU A 74 5.68 -3.98 -4.60
N ASP A 75 4.67 -4.62 -5.20
CA ASP A 75 4.14 -5.87 -4.67
C ASP A 75 5.12 -6.99 -5.02
N VAL A 76 5.87 -7.41 -4.01
CA VAL A 76 6.91 -8.44 -4.11
C VAL A 76 6.36 -9.74 -4.67
N GLN A 77 5.07 -10.03 -4.46
CA GLN A 77 4.41 -11.23 -4.95
C GLN A 77 4.20 -11.18 -6.48
N GLN A 78 4.05 -9.99 -7.05
CA GLN A 78 3.77 -9.76 -8.48
C GLN A 78 5.03 -9.36 -9.27
N ARG A 79 6.19 -9.24 -8.61
CA ARG A 79 7.45 -8.76 -9.23
C ARG A 79 7.84 -9.51 -10.51
N ALA A 80 7.61 -10.82 -10.56
CA ALA A 80 7.98 -11.67 -11.70
C ALA A 80 7.12 -11.42 -12.95
N GLU A 81 5.97 -10.77 -12.80
CA GLU A 81 5.04 -10.45 -13.89
C GLU A 81 5.27 -9.04 -14.48
N CYS A 82 6.12 -8.24 -13.84
CA CYS A 82 6.42 -6.87 -14.25
C CYS A 82 7.60 -6.82 -15.24
N GLY A 83 7.77 -5.70 -15.93
CA GLY A 83 8.90 -5.49 -16.82
C GLY A 83 9.80 -4.34 -16.36
N VAL A 84 11.02 -4.27 -16.90
CA VAL A 84 11.96 -3.17 -16.59
C VAL A 84 11.39 -1.80 -16.96
N GLU A 85 10.50 -1.75 -17.95
CA GLU A 85 9.75 -0.56 -18.35
C GLU A 85 8.93 0.05 -17.20
N ASP A 86 8.48 -0.78 -16.26
CA ASP A 86 7.73 -0.33 -15.08
C ASP A 86 8.63 0.47 -14.14
N ALA A 87 9.89 0.06 -13.97
CA ALA A 87 10.88 0.81 -13.22
C ALA A 87 11.35 2.08 -13.97
N LEU A 88 11.60 1.95 -15.27
CA LEU A 88 12.02 3.08 -16.12
C LEU A 88 10.96 4.19 -16.19
N TYR A 89 9.67 3.84 -16.12
CA TYR A 89 8.60 4.82 -16.03
C TYR A 89 8.78 5.79 -14.85
N PHE A 90 9.24 5.32 -13.69
CA PHE A 90 9.49 6.21 -12.54
C PHE A 90 10.71 7.10 -12.76
N VAL A 91 11.77 6.57 -13.39
CA VAL A 91 12.97 7.34 -13.74
C VAL A 91 12.61 8.48 -14.69
N ASP A 92 11.86 8.18 -15.75
CA ASP A 92 11.42 9.17 -16.73
C ASP A 92 10.46 10.20 -16.12
N ARG A 93 9.61 9.78 -15.18
CA ARG A 93 8.63 10.65 -14.54
C ARG A 93 9.20 11.51 -13.42
N PHE A 94 10.25 11.07 -12.74
CA PHE A 94 10.86 11.76 -11.60
C PHE A 94 12.39 11.91 -11.74
N PRO A 95 12.88 12.57 -12.80
CA PRO A 95 14.32 12.67 -13.09
C PRO A 95 15.12 13.43 -12.03
N GLU A 96 14.45 14.30 -11.26
CA GLU A 96 15.07 15.04 -10.15
C GLU A 96 15.21 14.22 -8.86
N LEU A 97 14.42 13.13 -8.71
CA LEU A 97 14.42 12.30 -7.51
C LEU A 97 15.28 11.04 -7.66
N LEU A 98 15.44 10.55 -8.89
CA LEU A 98 16.08 9.26 -9.17
C LEU A 98 17.38 9.45 -9.98
N PRO A 99 18.52 8.95 -9.48
CA PRO A 99 19.83 9.16 -10.11
C PRO A 99 20.10 8.12 -11.22
N TYR A 100 19.19 8.03 -12.20
CA TYR A 100 19.30 7.10 -13.35
C TYR A 100 19.08 7.86 -14.68
N ASN A 101 19.75 8.99 -14.82
CA ASN A 101 19.55 9.92 -15.93
C ASN A 101 20.45 9.58 -17.14
N GLY A 102 21.55 8.85 -16.93
CA GLY A 102 22.46 8.39 -17.98
C GLY A 102 22.13 7.00 -18.54
N PRO A 103 22.59 6.67 -19.76
CA PRO A 103 22.43 5.34 -20.36
C PRO A 103 23.02 4.22 -19.48
N ASP A 104 24.26 4.39 -19.01
CA ASP A 104 24.95 3.40 -18.17
C ASP A 104 24.20 3.14 -16.85
N GLU A 105 23.59 4.18 -16.28
CA GLU A 105 22.81 4.07 -15.04
C GLU A 105 21.49 3.32 -15.29
N ARG A 106 20.87 3.52 -16.46
CA ARG A 106 19.65 2.82 -16.86
C ARG A 106 19.90 1.35 -17.19
N ASP A 107 21.03 1.03 -17.81
CA ASP A 107 21.46 -0.36 -18.04
C ASP A 107 21.66 -1.07 -16.70
N LYS A 108 22.36 -0.41 -15.77
CA LYS A 108 22.53 -0.92 -14.40
C LYS A 108 21.20 -1.11 -13.66
N LEU A 109 20.26 -0.17 -13.80
CA LEU A 109 18.92 -0.32 -13.24
C LEU A 109 18.21 -1.56 -13.81
N GLY A 110 18.39 -1.85 -15.10
CA GLY A 110 17.86 -3.05 -15.73
C GLY A 110 18.43 -4.33 -15.13
N GLU A 111 19.74 -4.38 -14.90
CA GLU A 111 20.40 -5.50 -14.21
C GLU A 111 19.86 -5.67 -12.77
N GLU A 112 19.82 -4.58 -11.98
CA GLU A 112 19.30 -4.60 -10.61
C GLU A 112 17.82 -5.04 -10.56
N PHE A 113 17.02 -4.65 -11.56
CA PHE A 113 15.62 -5.07 -11.66
C PHE A 113 15.49 -6.56 -11.97
N LEU A 114 16.29 -7.09 -12.89
CA LEU A 114 16.31 -8.53 -13.21
C LEU A 114 16.75 -9.37 -12.00
N ASP A 115 17.75 -8.90 -11.25
CA ASP A 115 18.18 -9.52 -10.00
C ASP A 115 17.04 -9.54 -8.98
N TYR A 116 16.30 -8.43 -8.85
CA TYR A 116 15.14 -8.36 -7.97
C TYR A 116 14.03 -9.35 -8.37
N GLN A 117 13.72 -9.48 -9.66
CA GLN A 117 12.70 -10.40 -10.15
C GLN A 117 13.08 -11.87 -9.89
N SER A 118 14.35 -12.20 -10.06
CA SER A 118 14.89 -13.55 -9.90
C SER A 118 15.27 -13.92 -8.47
N MET A 119 15.21 -12.97 -7.54
CA MET A 119 15.57 -13.19 -6.14
C MET A 119 14.70 -14.30 -5.52
N ASP A 120 15.35 -15.23 -4.82
CA ASP A 120 14.67 -16.30 -4.09
C ASP A 120 14.08 -15.75 -2.80
N ILE A 121 12.84 -15.28 -2.90
CA ILE A 121 12.08 -14.73 -1.78
C ILE A 121 11.06 -15.78 -1.35
N ALA A 122 11.19 -16.26 -0.11
CA ALA A 122 10.23 -17.18 0.48
C ALA A 122 8.84 -16.55 0.54
N MET A 123 7.94 -17.02 -0.31
CA MET A 123 6.54 -16.60 -0.32
C MET A 123 5.75 -17.43 0.70
N PRO A 124 4.95 -16.80 1.58
CA PRO A 124 4.08 -17.52 2.49
C PRO A 124 2.97 -18.25 1.73
N GLU A 125 2.45 -19.35 2.30
CA GLU A 125 1.34 -20.11 1.71
C GLU A 125 0.06 -19.28 1.58
N ASP A 126 -0.18 -18.36 2.54
CA ASP A 126 -1.24 -17.36 2.46
C ASP A 126 -0.64 -16.01 2.02
N PRO A 127 -0.95 -15.52 0.80
CA PRO A 127 -0.46 -14.24 0.30
C PRO A 127 -0.80 -13.05 1.22
N ALA A 128 -1.92 -13.11 1.94
CA ALA A 128 -2.35 -12.04 2.85
C ALA A 128 -1.47 -11.92 4.10
N THR A 129 -0.62 -12.91 4.37
CA THR A 129 0.30 -12.92 5.52
C THR A 129 1.68 -12.37 5.20
N PHE A 130 1.95 -12.02 3.95
CA PHE A 130 3.24 -11.45 3.56
C PHE A 130 3.39 -10.03 4.12
N ASP A 131 4.40 -9.85 4.97
CA ASP A 131 4.73 -8.56 5.56
C ASP A 131 5.60 -7.73 4.61
N ILE A 132 4.93 -6.96 3.74
CA ILE A 132 5.54 -6.06 2.75
C ILE A 132 6.43 -5.02 3.43
N GLU A 133 6.01 -4.46 4.56
CA GLU A 133 6.74 -3.40 5.26
C GLU A 133 8.05 -3.94 5.84
N ASN A 134 8.00 -5.11 6.49
CA ASN A 134 9.20 -5.76 7.01
C ASN A 134 10.15 -6.17 5.88
N PHE A 135 9.63 -6.67 4.75
CA PHE A 135 10.47 -6.99 3.59
C PHE A 135 11.23 -5.76 3.08
N TRP A 136 10.54 -4.66 2.79
CA TRP A 136 11.18 -3.45 2.28
C TRP A 136 12.09 -2.80 3.32
N GLY A 137 11.75 -2.88 4.62
CA GLY A 137 12.62 -2.47 5.72
C GLY A 137 13.93 -3.25 5.77
N ASN A 138 13.88 -4.57 5.53
CA ASN A 138 15.06 -5.42 5.44
C ASN A 138 15.90 -5.13 4.19
N MET A 139 15.27 -4.95 3.02
CA MET A 139 15.94 -4.56 1.77
C MET A 139 16.70 -3.24 1.91
N ALA A 140 16.06 -2.22 2.48
CA ALA A 140 16.69 -0.93 2.74
C ALA A 140 17.89 -1.05 3.70
N SER A 141 17.75 -1.90 4.72
CA SER A 141 18.81 -2.16 5.70
C SER A 141 20.02 -2.89 5.10
N MET A 142 19.79 -3.83 4.18
CA MET A 142 20.88 -4.53 3.47
C MET A 142 21.69 -3.57 2.60
N ARG A 143 21.03 -2.65 1.89
CA ARG A 143 21.71 -1.59 1.12
C ARG A 143 22.61 -0.73 2.02
N ASN A 144 22.10 -0.31 3.18
CA ASN A 144 22.87 0.53 4.11
C ASN A 144 24.08 -0.22 4.71
N LYS A 145 23.95 -1.52 4.99
CA LYS A 145 25.07 -2.34 5.47
C LYS A 145 26.16 -2.53 4.42
N LEU A 146 25.80 -2.71 3.15
CA LEU A 146 26.78 -2.80 2.05
C LEU A 146 27.52 -1.48 1.83
N VAL A 147 26.81 -0.35 1.86
CA VAL A 147 27.42 0.99 1.77
C VAL A 147 28.33 1.26 2.97
N ALA A 148 27.91 0.90 4.18
CA ALA A 148 28.74 1.04 5.39
C ALA A 148 29.98 0.13 5.37
N CYS A 149 29.87 -1.09 4.84
CA CYS A 149 30.98 -2.04 4.75
C CYS A 149 31.98 -1.65 3.65
N LEU A 150 31.51 -1.12 2.52
CA LEU A 150 32.35 -0.55 1.45
C LEU A 150 33.11 0.68 1.93
N MET A 151 32.44 1.59 2.66
CA MET A 151 33.09 2.74 3.30
C MET A 151 34.13 2.32 4.35
N ALA A 152 33.86 1.28 5.15
CA ALA A 152 34.82 0.76 6.13
C ALA A 152 36.06 0.10 5.49
N LYS A 153 35.89 -0.58 4.34
CA LYS A 153 37.00 -1.14 3.55
C LYS A 153 37.86 -0.07 2.87
N CYS A 154 37.27 1.02 2.40
CA CYS A 154 38.03 2.15 1.86
C CYS A 154 38.90 2.83 2.93
N SER A 155 38.43 2.93 4.18
CA SER A 155 39.21 3.49 5.29
C SER A 155 40.34 2.58 5.80
N SER A 156 40.29 1.28 5.53
CA SER A 156 41.31 0.30 5.94
C SER A 156 42.31 -0.05 4.83
N SER A 157 42.17 0.56 3.65
CA SER A 157 43.10 0.41 2.51
C SER A 157 44.07 1.60 2.37
N VAL A 158 44.03 2.56 3.29
CA VAL A 158 44.90 3.76 3.33
C VAL A 158 45.69 3.79 4.65
N SER A 159 46.28 2.67 5.03
CA SER A 159 47.22 2.60 6.16
C SER A 159 48.36 1.63 5.84
#